data_AF-A0A1T5I8I4-F1
#
_entry.id   AF-A0A1T5I8I4-F1
#
_cell.length_a   1.000
_cell.length_b   1.000
_cell.length_c   1.000
_cell.angle_alpha   90.00
_cell.angle_beta   90.00
_cell.angle_gamma   90.00
#
_symmetry.space_group_name_H-M   'P 1'
#
loop_
_entity.id
_entity.type
_entity.pdbx_description
1 polymer ?
#
loop_
_entity_poly.entity_id
_entity_poly.type
_entity_poly.pdbx_seq_one_letter_code
_entity_poly.pdbx_strand_id
1 'polypeptide(L)' 'MLNEPKFNSSHRRNLSNDEMRKVTGGKHAAAASFPCTVHEADGSVRSKEVSSVEECLEYAGL' A
#
# COMPACT_ATOMS: atom_id res chain seq x y z
N MET A 1 39.85 20.14 -0.44
CA MET A 1 39.27 19.03 -1.24
C MET A 1 38.14 18.44 -0.40
N LEU A 2 36.89 18.79 -0.72
CA LEU A 2 35.70 18.24 -0.04
C LEU A 2 35.42 16.88 -0.68
N ASN A 3 35.45 15.80 0.11
CA ASN A 3 35.08 14.47 -0.35
C ASN A 3 33.56 14.34 -0.31
N GLU A 4 32.94 14.23 -1.49
CA GLU A 4 31.52 13.93 -1.64
C GLU A 4 31.22 12.47 -1.22
N PRO A 5 30.21 12.20 -0.39
CA PRO A 5 29.72 10.85 -0.22
C PRO A 5 28.95 10.44 -1.48
N LYS A 6 29.55 9.58 -2.29
CA LYS A 6 28.92 8.95 -3.47
C LYS A 6 27.71 8.13 -3.00
N PHE A 7 26.51 8.66 -3.23
CA PHE A 7 25.27 7.92 -3.09
C PHE A 7 25.20 6.88 -4.21
N ASN A 8 25.66 5.65 -3.94
CA ASN A 8 25.57 4.55 -4.90
C ASN A 8 24.15 3.96 -4.85
N SER A 9 23.34 4.39 -5.82
CA SER A 9 22.01 3.85 -6.10
C SER A 9 22.10 2.40 -6.58
N SER A 10 21.08 1.60 -6.23
CA SER A 10 20.79 0.24 -6.72
C SER A 10 21.48 -0.95 -6.01
N HIS A 11 21.10 -1.19 -4.76
CA HIS A 11 20.94 -2.57 -4.26
C HIS A 11 19.45 -2.89 -4.24
N ARG A 12 18.91 -3.44 -5.33
CA ARG A 12 17.58 -4.06 -5.32
C ARG A 12 17.68 -5.35 -4.51
N ARG A 13 17.54 -5.24 -3.18
CA ARG A 13 17.50 -6.41 -2.30
C ARG A 13 16.26 -7.21 -2.66
N ASN A 14 16.43 -8.34 -3.35
CA ASN A 14 15.39 -9.36 -3.45
C ASN A 14 15.27 -10.00 -2.08
N LEU A 15 14.55 -9.34 -1.17
CA LEU A 15 14.24 -9.88 0.14
C LEU A 15 13.34 -11.09 -0.07
N SER A 16 13.73 -12.23 0.50
CA SER A 16 12.83 -13.37 0.61
C SER A 16 11.59 -12.97 1.43
N ASN A 17 10.45 -13.66 1.23
CA ASN A 17 9.22 -13.35 1.98
C ASN A 17 9.46 -13.37 3.51
N ASP A 18 10.32 -14.30 3.97
CA ASP A 18 10.73 -14.42 5.37
C ASP A 18 11.54 -13.21 5.88
N GLU A 19 12.38 -12.63 5.03
CA GLU A 19 13.12 -11.41 5.36
C GLU A 19 12.24 -10.16 5.32
N MET A 20 11.26 -10.09 4.40
CA MET A 20 10.27 -9.01 4.43
C MET A 20 9.46 -9.04 5.74
N ARG A 21 9.09 -10.23 6.23
CA ARG A 21 8.41 -10.39 7.53
C ARG A 21 9.25 -9.95 8.72
N LYS A 22 10.57 -10.11 8.65
CA LYS A 22 11.51 -9.63 9.67
C LYS A 22 11.71 -8.11 9.60
N VAL A 23 11.74 -7.53 8.40
CA VAL A 23 11.87 -6.08 8.17
C VAL A 23 10.61 -5.32 8.59
N THR A 24 9.42 -5.87 8.33
CA THR A 24 8.14 -5.28 8.77
C THR A 24 7.84 -5.54 10.25
N GLY A 25 8.77 -6.20 10.95
CA GLY A 25 8.89 -6.11 12.40
C GLY A 25 7.62 -6.49 13.16
N GLY A 26 7.00 -7.63 12.85
CA GLY A 26 6.13 -8.39 13.77
C GLY A 26 5.09 -7.59 14.57
N LYS A 27 4.67 -6.41 14.11
CA LYS A 27 3.61 -5.63 14.71
C LYS A 27 2.39 -5.89 13.88
N HIS A 28 1.33 -6.29 14.59
CA HIS A 28 -0.02 -6.55 14.11
C HIS A 28 -0.27 -5.94 12.75
N ALA A 29 -0.72 -6.76 11.79
CA ALA A 29 -1.33 -6.27 10.57
C ALA A 29 -2.29 -5.15 10.97
N ALA A 30 -1.85 -3.88 10.81
CA ALA A 30 -2.78 -2.77 10.72
C ALA A 30 -3.75 -3.26 9.67
N ALA A 31 -5.03 -3.43 10.02
CA ALA A 31 -6.04 -3.86 9.06
C ALA A 31 -5.80 -3.00 7.81
N ALA A 32 -5.24 -3.62 6.76
CA ALA A 32 -4.54 -2.87 5.75
C ALA A 32 -5.61 -2.09 5.03
N SER A 33 -5.70 -0.79 5.29
CA SER A 33 -6.66 0.04 4.58
C SER A 33 -6.23 0.06 3.13
N PHE A 34 -7.21 -0.07 2.25
CA PHE A 34 -6.97 0.04 0.82
C PHE A 34 -7.95 1.04 0.22
N PRO A 35 -7.55 1.75 -0.85
CA PRO A 35 -8.45 2.66 -1.54
C PRO A 35 -9.51 1.85 -2.30
N CYS A 36 -10.78 2.13 -2.02
CA CYS A 36 -11.93 1.71 -2.81
C CYS A 36 -12.35 2.87 -3.72
N THR A 37 -12.42 2.63 -5.02
CA THR A 37 -12.83 3.62 -6.03
C THR A 37 -14.06 3.12 -6.78
N VAL A 38 -15.11 3.93 -6.80
CA VAL A 38 -16.37 3.64 -7.49
C VAL A 38 -16.51 4.60 -8.66
N HIS A 39 -16.74 4.04 -9.84
CA HIS A 39 -17.05 4.78 -11.06
C HIS A 39 -18.55 4.71 -11.30
N GLU A 40 -19.22 5.85 -11.26
CA GLU A 40 -20.67 5.94 -11.43
C GLU A 40 -21.04 6.11 -12.91
N ALA A 41 -22.29 5.78 -13.24
CA ALA A 41 -22.79 5.80 -14.61
C ALA A 41 -22.87 7.22 -15.21
N ASP A 42 -22.96 8.24 -14.35
CA ASP A 42 -22.90 9.66 -14.73
C ASP A 42 -21.46 10.15 -14.99
N GLY A 43 -20.46 9.27 -14.86
CA GLY A 43 -19.04 9.58 -14.99
C GLY A 43 -18.39 10.14 -13.72
N SER A 44 -19.15 10.27 -12.62
CA SER A 44 -18.62 10.65 -11.32
C SER A 44 -17.71 9.55 -10.77
N VAL A 45 -16.69 9.96 -10.01
CA VAL A 45 -15.75 9.05 -9.35
C VAL A 45 -15.71 9.38 -7.87
N ARG A 46 -16.01 8.38 -7.03
CA ARG A 46 -15.95 8.51 -5.57
C ARG A 46 -14.91 7.53 -5.03
N SER A 47 -14.11 7.98 -4.06
CA SER A 47 -13.07 7.14 -3.45
C SER A 47 -13.10 7.24 -1.93
N LYS A 48 -12.82 6.12 -1.25
CA LYS A 48 -12.77 6.01 0.20
C LYS A 48 -11.71 4.97 0.61
N GLU A 49 -10.95 5.24 1.66
CA GLU A 49 -10.15 4.19 2.31
C GLU A 49 -11.07 3.26 3.11
N VAL A 50 -10.97 1.98 2.84
CA VAL A 50 -11.77 0.93 3.50
C VAL A 50 -10.86 -0.11 4.12
N SER A 51 -11.38 -0.79 5.12
CA SER A 51 -10.64 -1.81 5.88
C SER A 51 -10.92 -3.24 5.42
N SER A 52 -11.97 -3.44 4.60
CA SER A 52 -12.34 -4.74 4.04
C SER A 52 -13.02 -4.63 2.66
N VAL A 53 -13.12 -5.76 1.95
CA VAL A 53 -13.81 -5.83 0.65
C VAL A 53 -15.30 -5.63 0.82
N GLU A 54 -15.89 -6.16 1.90
CA GLU A 54 -17.31 -5.98 2.22
C GLU A 54 -17.66 -4.50 2.37
N GLU A 55 -16.83 -3.72 3.07
CA GLU A 55 -17.03 -2.27 3.21
C GLU A 55 -16.95 -1.54 1.85
N CYS A 56 -16.09 -2.01 0.93
CA CYS A 56 -16.03 -1.47 -0.44
C CYS A 56 -17.30 -1.78 -1.24
N LEU A 57 -17.87 -2.98 -1.10
CA LEU A 57 -19.11 -3.38 -1.77
C LEU A 57 -20.29 -2.56 -1.25
N GLU A 58 -20.42 -2.38 0.07
CA GLU A 58 -21.42 -1.52 0.67
C GLU A 58 -21.29 -0.06 0.19
N TYR A 59 -20.05 0.45 0.10
CA TYR A 59 -19.77 1.79 -0.43
C TYR A 59 -20.15 1.94 -1.92
N ALA A 60 -20.01 0.85 -2.69
CA ALA A 60 -20.44 0.76 -4.09
C ALA A 60 -21.96 0.53 -4.27
N GLY A 61 -22.69 0.25 -3.18
CA GLY A 61 -24.12 -0.03 -3.19
C GLY A 61 -24.49 -1.44 -3.68
N LEU A 62 -23.58 -2.40 -3.50
CA LEU A 62 -23.73 -3.82 -3.85
C LEU A 62 -24.09 -4.69 -2.64
#